data_AF-A0A5P3ARX3-F1
#
_entry.id   AF-A0A5P3ARX3-F1
#
_cell.length_a   1.000
_cell.length_b   1.000
_cell.length_c   1.000
_cell.angle_alpha   90.00
_cell.angle_beta   90.00
_cell.angle_gamma   90.00
#
_symmetry.space_group_name_H-M   'P 1'
#
loop_
_entity.id
_entity.type
_entity.pdbx_description
1 polymer ?
#
loop_
_entity_poly.entity_id
_entity_poly.type
_entity_poly.pdbx_seq_one_letter_code
_entity_poly.pdbx_strand_id
1 'polypeptide(L)'
;MDYQEFSGEVISEQDKAFAKEFTNFVNGRMCSAEKTGKELTRAHRYLQQQMFKVFMGFMRQLAYNYQKGFYDERNEWASRLASEAYRHLIESNLIFDPNYQP
;
A
#
# COMPACT_ATOMS: atom_id res chain seq x y z
N MET A 1 6.39 -15.79 0.96
CA MET A 1 7.22 -15.14 -0.05
C MET A 1 7.95 -14.01 0.64
N ASP A 2 9.27 -14.02 0.64
CA ASP A 2 10.05 -12.84 1.01
C ASP A 2 10.02 -11.91 -0.19
N TYR A 3 9.26 -10.83 -0.09
CA TYR A 3 9.34 -9.75 -1.07
C TYR A 3 10.75 -9.16 -0.95
N GLN A 4 11.51 -9.13 -2.05
CA GLN A 4 12.84 -8.51 -2.08
C GLN A 4 12.77 -7.09 -1.50
N GLU A 5 13.67 -6.79 -0.55
CA GLU A 5 13.94 -5.41 -0.10
C GLU A 5 14.33 -4.59 -1.35
N PHE A 6 13.40 -3.80 -1.87
CA PHE A 6 13.69 -2.87 -2.94
C PHE A 6 14.06 -1.52 -2.32
N SER A 7 15.23 -1.04 -2.76
CA SER A 7 15.97 0.13 -2.27
C SER A 7 16.76 -0.19 -0.99
N GLY A 8 18.01 0.27 -0.91
CA GLY A 8 18.79 0.25 0.33
C GLY A 8 18.24 1.19 1.41
N GLU A 9 16.92 1.44 1.43
CA GLU A 9 16.25 2.18 2.49
C GLU A 9 16.12 1.30 3.72
N VAL A 10 16.72 1.78 4.80
CA VAL A 10 16.57 1.19 6.13
C VAL A 10 15.15 1.49 6.62
N ILE A 11 14.28 0.50 6.62
CA ILE A 11 12.95 0.58 7.26
C ILE A 11 13.15 0.64 8.77
N SER A 12 12.58 1.66 9.43
CA SER A 12 12.72 1.83 10.87
C SER A 12 12.01 0.70 11.65
N GLU A 13 12.46 0.46 12.89
CA GLU A 13 11.80 -0.53 13.75
C GLU A 13 10.34 -0.14 14.07
N GLN A 14 10.04 1.16 14.10
CA GLN A 14 8.68 1.67 14.27
C GLN A 14 7.79 1.34 13.06
N ASP A 15 8.30 1.47 11.83
CA ASP A 15 7.55 1.14 10.62
C ASP A 15 7.29 -0.37 10.54
N LYS A 16 8.28 -1.20 10.89
CA LYS A 16 8.11 -2.65 11.00
C LYS A 16 7.07 -3.03 12.07
N ALA A 17 7.10 -2.36 13.21
CA ALA A 17 6.13 -2.59 14.29
C ALA A 17 4.70 -2.27 13.80
N PHE A 18 4.51 -1.14 13.13
CA PHE A 18 3.22 -0.79 12.53
C PHE A 18 2.77 -1.83 11.49
N ALA A 19 3.65 -2.23 10.57
CA ALA A 19 3.31 -3.24 9.56
C ALA A 19 2.88 -4.57 10.20
N LYS A 20 3.53 -4.97 11.30
CA LYS A 20 3.15 -6.15 12.08
C LYS A 20 1.79 -5.98 12.75
N GLU A 21 1.52 -4.84 13.39
CA GLU A 21 0.22 -4.57 14.00
C GLU A 21 -0.92 -4.55 12.97
N PHE A 22 -0.69 -3.88 11.84
CA PHE A 22 -1.65 -3.84 10.74
C PHE A 22 -1.94 -5.23 10.19
N THR A 23 -0.91 -6.04 9.94
CA THR A 23 -1.04 -7.43 9.49
C THR A 23 -1.82 -8.28 10.48
N ASN A 24 -1.50 -8.20 11.78
CA ASN A 24 -2.22 -8.91 12.82
C ASN A 24 -3.69 -8.46 12.92
N PHE A 25 -3.95 -7.17 12.70
CA PHE A 25 -5.30 -6.66 12.69
C PHE A 25 -6.10 -7.25 11.52
N VAL A 26 -5.60 -7.15 10.29
CA VAL A 26 -6.33 -7.64 9.09
C VAL A 26 -6.47 -9.16 9.05
N ASN A 27 -5.51 -9.92 9.60
CA ASN A 27 -5.50 -11.38 9.58
C ASN A 27 -6.41 -12.06 10.63
N GLY A 28 -7.01 -11.31 11.57
CA GLY A 28 -7.87 -11.96 12.57
C GLY A 28 -8.66 -11.06 13.52
N ARG A 29 -8.33 -9.78 13.65
CA ARG A 29 -9.08 -8.84 14.51
C ARG A 29 -10.11 -8.02 13.73
N MET A 30 -9.87 -7.81 12.44
CA MET A 30 -10.76 -7.05 11.57
C MET A 30 -12.02 -7.84 11.25
N CYS A 31 -13.18 -7.26 11.56
CA CYS A 31 -14.48 -7.86 11.26
C CYS A 31 -14.94 -7.59 9.81
N SER A 32 -14.68 -6.39 9.28
CA SER A 32 -15.07 -6.02 7.92
C SER A 32 -14.19 -4.87 7.42
N ALA A 33 -13.49 -5.09 6.30
CA ALA A 33 -12.66 -4.07 5.67
C ALA A 33 -13.46 -2.82 5.28
N GLU A 34 -14.69 -3.00 4.79
CA GLU A 34 -15.58 -1.90 4.41
C GLU A 34 -15.96 -1.03 5.62
N LYS A 35 -16.43 -1.66 6.72
CA LYS A 35 -16.80 -0.93 7.95
C LYS A 35 -15.58 -0.25 8.58
N THR A 36 -14.43 -0.93 8.59
CA THR A 36 -13.17 -0.32 9.05
C THR A 36 -12.83 0.91 8.20
N GLY A 37 -12.90 0.82 6.87
CA GLY A 37 -12.67 1.95 5.98
C GLY A 37 -13.58 3.14 6.28
N LYS A 38 -14.88 2.90 6.48
CA LYS A 38 -15.85 3.93 6.89
C LYS A 38 -15.51 4.55 8.25
N GLU A 39 -15.04 3.77 9.20
CA GLU A 39 -14.64 4.30 10.51
C GLU A 39 -13.37 5.16 10.42
N LEU A 40 -12.41 4.80 9.56
CA LEU A 40 -11.20 5.60 9.34
C LEU A 40 -11.51 7.02 8.84
N THR A 41 -12.63 7.21 8.13
CA THR A 41 -13.09 8.55 7.70
C THR A 41 -13.66 9.41 8.84
N ARG A 42 -13.74 8.89 10.07
CA ARG A 42 -14.18 9.64 11.26
C ARG A 42 -13.01 10.19 12.08
N ALA A 43 -11.78 9.75 11.80
CA ALA A 43 -10.59 10.34 12.37
C ALA A 43 -10.49 11.84 11.98
N HIS A 44 -9.78 12.64 12.77
CA HIS A 44 -9.58 14.04 12.41
C HIS A 44 -8.71 14.18 11.15
N ARG A 45 -8.92 15.28 10.40
CA ARG A 45 -8.37 15.48 9.04
C ARG A 45 -6.87 15.20 8.92
N TYR A 46 -6.07 15.61 9.91
CA TYR A 46 -4.62 15.36 9.90
C TYR A 46 -4.30 13.85 9.89
N LEU A 47 -4.89 13.07 10.80
CA LEU A 47 -4.68 11.62 10.82
C LEU A 47 -5.21 10.94 9.57
N GLN A 48 -6.33 11.39 9.00
CA GLN A 48 -6.81 10.85 7.72
C GLN A 48 -5.76 10.96 6.62
N GLN A 49 -5.08 12.11 6.53
CA GLN A 49 -4.00 12.30 5.56
C GLN A 49 -2.79 11.40 5.84
N GLN A 50 -2.42 11.20 7.10
CA GLN A 50 -1.30 10.31 7.45
C GLN A 50 -1.62 8.84 7.12
N MET A 51 -2.85 8.38 7.44
CA MET A 51 -3.30 7.04 7.06
C MET A 51 -3.34 6.85 5.54
N PHE A 52 -3.77 7.88 4.80
CA PHE A 52 -3.79 7.83 3.34
C PHE A 52 -2.38 7.78 2.75
N LYS A 53 -1.38 8.45 3.35
CA LYS A 53 0.03 8.33 2.92
C LYS A 53 0.56 6.90 3.07
N VAL A 54 0.23 6.22 4.18
CA VAL A 54 0.57 4.80 4.37
C VAL A 54 -0.06 3.95 3.27
N PHE A 55 -1.35 4.17 2.98
CA PHE A 55 -2.04 3.49 1.87
C PHE A 55 -1.35 3.75 0.52
N MET A 56 -0.98 5.00 0.22
CA MET A 56 -0.27 5.34 -1.02
C MET A 56 1.08 4.65 -1.14
N GLY A 57 1.85 4.56 -0.05
CA GLY A 57 3.12 3.82 -0.01
C GLY A 57 2.93 2.33 -0.28
N PHE A 58 1.91 1.72 0.34
CA PHE A 58 1.57 0.32 0.12
C PHE A 58 1.13 0.04 -1.33
N MET A 59 0.24 0.89 -1.87
CA MET A 59 -0.22 0.80 -3.27
C MET A 59 0.94 0.93 -4.25
N ARG A 60 1.86 1.90 -4.03
CA ARG A 60 3.07 2.06 -4.83
C ARG A 60 3.90 0.77 -4.84
N GLN A 61 4.15 0.17 -3.68
CA GLN A 61 4.98 -1.03 -3.62
C GLN A 61 4.33 -2.23 -4.33
N LEU A 62 3.02 -2.42 -4.18
CA LEU A 62 2.27 -3.44 -4.91
C LEU A 62 2.35 -3.24 -6.43
N ALA A 63 2.22 -1.99 -6.88
CA ALA A 63 2.33 -1.60 -8.27
C ALA A 63 3.72 -1.95 -8.85
N TYR A 64 4.80 -1.58 -8.15
CA TYR A 64 6.17 -1.94 -8.55
C TYR A 64 6.41 -3.45 -8.59
N ASN A 65 5.89 -4.16 -7.60
CA ASN A 65 5.98 -5.61 -7.52
C ASN A 65 5.26 -6.26 -8.71
N TYR A 66 4.08 -5.76 -9.07
CA TYR A 66 3.33 -6.23 -10.24
C TYR A 66 4.10 -6.03 -11.55
N GLN A 67 4.62 -4.82 -11.78
CA GLN A 67 5.39 -4.50 -13.00
C GLN A 67 6.63 -5.38 -13.17
N LYS A 68 7.27 -5.77 -12.07
CA LYS A 68 8.45 -6.64 -12.07
C LYS A 68 8.12 -8.13 -12.08
N GLY A 69 6.85 -8.52 -11.99
CA GLY A 69 6.44 -9.91 -11.84
C GLY A 69 6.76 -10.52 -10.46
N PHE A 70 7.03 -9.68 -9.45
CA PHE A 70 7.37 -10.11 -8.08
C PHE A 70 6.14 -10.12 -7.16
N TYR A 71 5.18 -10.98 -7.47
CA TYR A 71 3.99 -11.19 -6.65
C TYR A 71 3.58 -12.67 -6.64
N ASP A 72 2.84 -13.06 -5.61
CA ASP A 72 2.15 -14.36 -5.55
C ASP A 72 0.86 -14.29 -6.34
N GLU A 73 0.52 -15.31 -7.14
CA GLU A 73 -0.73 -15.36 -7.91
C GLU A 73 -1.98 -15.15 -7.02
N ARG A 74 -1.94 -15.60 -5.77
CA ARG A 74 -3.01 -15.36 -4.79
C ARG A 74 -3.19 -13.89 -4.44
N ASN A 75 -2.17 -13.07 -4.69
CA ASN A 75 -2.13 -11.62 -4.51
C ASN A 75 -2.19 -10.85 -5.85
N GLU A 76 -2.45 -11.52 -6.98
CA GLU A 76 -2.48 -10.89 -8.30
C GLU A 76 -3.54 -9.77 -8.34
N TRP A 77 -4.73 -10.04 -7.81
CA TRP A 77 -5.83 -9.09 -7.83
C TRP A 77 -5.45 -7.73 -7.20
N ALA A 78 -4.87 -7.75 -6.00
CA ALA A 78 -4.46 -6.51 -5.33
C ALA A 78 -3.28 -5.84 -6.05
N SER A 79 -2.31 -6.62 -6.51
CA SER A 79 -1.13 -6.12 -7.23
C SER A 79 -1.50 -5.45 -8.55
N ARG A 80 -2.40 -6.06 -9.33
CA ARG A 80 -2.91 -5.53 -10.59
C ARG A 80 -3.72 -4.26 -10.38
N LEU A 81 -4.65 -4.25 -9.42
CA LEU A 81 -5.44 -3.05 -9.12
C LEU A 81 -4.55 -1.89 -8.65
N ALA A 82 -3.55 -2.19 -7.81
CA ALA A 82 -2.60 -1.19 -7.38
C ALA A 82 -1.80 -0.62 -8.57
N SER A 83 -1.33 -1.48 -9.49
CA SER A 83 -0.63 -1.07 -10.71
C SER A 83 -1.47 -0.15 -11.59
N GLU A 84 -2.73 -0.52 -11.85
CA GLU A 84 -3.67 0.27 -12.66
C GLU A 84 -3.97 1.63 -12.02
N ALA A 85 -4.31 1.64 -10.73
CA ALA A 85 -4.62 2.87 -10.01
C ALA A 85 -3.40 3.79 -9.93
N TYR A 86 -2.23 3.25 -9.59
CA TYR A 86 -0.99 4.03 -9.47
C TYR A 86 -0.57 4.64 -10.81
N ARG A 87 -0.63 3.87 -11.89
CA ARG A 87 -0.42 4.36 -13.27
C ARG A 87 -1.36 5.51 -13.59
N HIS A 88 -2.66 5.36 -13.35
CA HIS A 88 -3.64 6.38 -13.67
C HIS A 88 -3.40 7.69 -12.90
N LEU A 89 -2.96 7.62 -11.64
CA LEU A 89 -2.60 8.80 -10.86
C LEU A 89 -1.37 9.54 -11.44
N ILE A 90 -0.41 8.81 -12.00
CA ILE A 90 0.76 9.40 -12.69
C ILE A 90 0.33 10.06 -14.00
N GLU A 91 -0.43 9.33 -14.84
CA GLU A 91 -0.93 9.84 -16.13
C GLU A 91 -1.81 11.09 -15.96
N SER A 92 -2.56 11.16 -14.85
CA SER A 92 -3.38 12.30 -14.49
C SER A 92 -2.60 13.47 -13.85
N ASN A 93 -1.27 13.36 -13.73
CA ASN A 93 -0.39 14.33 -13.06
C ASN A 93 -0.76 14.61 -11.59
N LEU A 94 -1.43 13.65 -10.91
CA LEU A 94 -1.79 13.77 -9.50
C LEU A 94 -0.65 13.35 -8.56
N ILE A 95 0.22 12.47 -9.05
CA ILE A 95 1.47 12.07 -8.39
C ILE A 95 2.62 12.11 -9.40
N PHE A 96 3.82 12.37 -8.91
CA PHE A 96 5.04 12.36 -9.71
C PHE A 96 5.95 11.21 -9.25
N ASP A 97 6.13 10.21 -10.11
CA ASP A 97 7.12 9.15 -9.90
C ASP A 97 7.82 8.83 -11.23
N PRO A 98 9.01 9.37 -11.49
CA PRO A 98 9.72 9.17 -12.76
C PRO A 98 10.27 7.74 -12.92
N ASN A 99 10.32 6.96 -11.84
CA ASN A 99 10.87 5.61 -11.84
C ASN A 99 9.79 4.55 -12.08
N TYR A 100 8.52 4.94 -12.19
CA TYR A 100 7.40 4.04 -12.44
C TYR A 100 6.93 4.27 -13.89
N GLN A 101 7.38 3.41 -14.81
CA GLN A 101 7.03 3.53 -16.23
C GLN A 101 5.74 2.76 -16.53
N PRO A 102 4.68 3.42 -17.05
CA PRO A 102 3.40 2.81 -17.42
C PRO A 102 3.45 1.61 -18.37
#